data_AF-A0A1Y3TKR3-F1
#
_entry.id   AF-A0A1Y3TKR3-F1
#
_cell.length_a   1.000
_cell.length_b   1.000
_cell.length_c   1.000
_cell.angle_alpha   90.00
_cell.angle_beta   90.00
_cell.angle_gamma   90.00
#
_symmetry.space_group_name_H-M   'P 1'
#
loop_
_entity.id
_entity.type
_entity.pdbx_description
1 polymer ?
#
loop_
_entity_poly.entity_id
_entity_poly.type
_entity_poly.pdbx_seq_one_letter_code
_entity_poly.pdbx_strand_id
1 'polypeptide(L)'
;MKKNKKIWYVGYMISLLLILIILFTDFSKMVDIGLAILFSAVFGISHVQILHNKMMKNDTDYKISVMDERNILIKEKAGNVTNMVNTVLLGLATVIFICLDYVIPAIITGTIITVQPIILITISTMLEKKM
;
A
#
# COMPACT_ATOMS: atom_id res chain seq x y z
N MET A 1 -23.29 -4.74 -6.58
CA MET A 1 -22.45 -5.19 -5.44
C MET A 1 -23.06 -4.71 -4.12
N LYS A 2 -23.70 -5.61 -3.36
CA LYS A 2 -24.38 -5.28 -2.08
C LYS A 2 -23.36 -4.83 -1.02
N LYS A 3 -23.70 -3.71 -0.39
CA LYS A 3 -22.91 -2.90 0.54
C LYS A 3 -22.68 -3.61 1.88
N ASN A 4 -21.44 -3.96 2.18
CA ASN A 4 -20.94 -4.03 3.56
C ASN A 4 -19.95 -2.88 3.80
N LYS A 5 -20.46 -1.64 3.74
CA LYS A 5 -19.67 -0.41 3.89
C LYS A 5 -18.99 -0.25 5.25
N LYS A 6 -19.44 -1.01 6.27
CA LYS A 6 -18.90 -0.97 7.63
C LYS A 6 -17.54 -1.66 7.77
N ILE A 7 -17.20 -2.62 6.91
CA ILE A 7 -16.00 -3.46 7.07
C ILE A 7 -14.72 -2.61 6.97
N TRP A 8 -14.70 -1.59 6.11
CA TRP A 8 -13.49 -0.77 5.94
C TRP A 8 -13.22 0.19 7.10
N TYR A 9 -14.27 0.66 7.80
CA TYR A 9 -14.11 1.44 9.04
C TYR A 9 -13.53 0.62 10.20
N VAL A 10 -13.66 -0.71 10.15
CA VAL A 10 -13.02 -1.61 11.12
C VAL A 10 -11.51 -1.47 11.07
N GLY A 11 -10.94 -1.26 9.88
CA GLY A 11 -9.50 -1.04 9.73
C GLY A 11 -8.98 0.19 10.50
N TYR A 12 -9.74 1.30 10.52
CA TYR A 12 -9.42 2.45 11.37
C TYR A 12 -9.48 2.12 12.86
N MET A 13 -10.47 1.33 13.29
CA MET A 13 -10.58 0.91 14.69
C MET A 13 -9.41 0.02 15.09
N ILE A 14 -9.01 -0.92 14.23
CA ILE A 14 -7.84 -1.78 14.45
C ILE A 14 -6.57 -0.94 14.51
N SER A 15 -6.38 0.01 13.58
CA SER A 15 -5.23 0.92 13.58
C SER A 15 -5.16 1.78 14.84
N LEU A 16 -6.29 2.31 15.32
CA LEU A 16 -6.35 3.05 16.58
C LEU A 16 -5.94 2.17 17.76
N LEU A 17 -6.44 0.94 17.81
CA LEU A 17 -6.16 -0.01 18.88
C LEU A 17 -4.69 -0.42 18.88
N LEU A 18 -4.07 -0.62 17.71
CA LEU A 18 -2.63 -0.88 17.57
C LEU A 18 -1.77 0.25 18.14
N ILE A 19 -2.11 1.52 17.85
CA ILE A 19 -1.40 2.67 18.45
C ILE A 19 -1.57 2.70 19.97
N LEU A 20 -2.79 2.48 20.46
CA LEU A 20 -3.05 2.49 21.91
C LEU A 20 -2.25 1.37 22.61
N ILE A 21 -2.14 0.19 22.01
CA ILE A 21 -1.32 -0.90 22.54
C ILE A 21 0.15 -0.48 22.65
N ILE A 22 0.71 0.14 21.61
CA ILE A 22 2.11 0.63 21.62
C ILE A 22 2.30 1.71 22.70
N LEU A 23 1.33 2.60 22.89
CA LEU A 23 1.44 3.70 23.85
C LEU A 23 1.28 3.28 25.32
N PHE A 24 0.46 2.27 25.59
CA PHE A 24 0.11 1.87 26.96
C PHE A 24 0.84 0.60 27.44
N THR A 25 1.63 -0.04 26.59
CA THR A 25 2.35 -1.28 26.94
C THR A 25 3.84 -1.09 26.75
N ASP A 26 4.64 -1.45 27.76
CA ASP A 26 6.11 -1.50 27.67
C ASP A 26 6.55 -2.82 27.02
N PHE A 27 6.38 -2.92 25.71
CA PHE A 27 6.93 -4.05 24.95
C PHE A 27 8.42 -3.86 24.65
N SER A 28 9.07 -4.92 24.16
CA SER A 28 10.43 -4.79 23.65
C SER A 28 10.44 -3.93 22.39
N LYS A 29 11.52 -3.17 22.16
CA LYS A 29 11.67 -2.30 20.99
C LYS A 29 11.39 -3.01 19.66
N MET A 30 11.71 -4.30 19.57
CA MET A 30 11.49 -5.09 18.35
C MET A 30 10.00 -5.35 18.10
N VAL A 31 9.22 -5.57 19.16
CA VAL A 31 7.77 -5.77 19.10
C VAL A 31 7.08 -4.45 18.72
N ASP A 32 7.50 -3.32 19.29
CA ASP A 32 6.95 -2.01 18.94
C ASP A 32 7.15 -1.65 17.47
N ILE A 33 8.34 -1.93 16.92
CA ILE A 33 8.62 -1.74 15.49
C ILE A 33 7.70 -2.62 14.64
N GLY A 34 7.51 -3.89 15.02
CA GLY A 34 6.61 -4.80 14.33
C GLY A 34 5.15 -4.32 14.34
N LEU A 35 4.66 -3.87 15.50
CA LEU A 35 3.32 -3.29 15.64
C LEU A 35 3.17 -1.99 14.85
N ALA A 36 4.19 -1.14 14.81
CA ALA A 36 4.18 0.11 14.05
C ALA A 36 4.10 -0.14 12.52
N ILE A 37 4.83 -1.14 12.03
CA ILE A 37 4.75 -1.57 10.62
C ILE A 37 3.35 -2.09 10.29
N LEU A 38 2.79 -2.96 11.14
CA LEU A 38 1.42 -3.45 10.99
C LEU A 38 0.39 -2.33 11.01
N PHE A 39 0.53 -1.38 11.94
CA PHE A 39 -0.31 -0.19 12.02
C PHE A 39 -0.28 0.59 10.70
N SER A 40 0.91 0.89 10.17
CA SER A 40 1.08 1.65 8.93
C SER A 40 0.40 0.96 7.75
N ALA A 41 0.58 -0.36 7.62
CA ALA A 41 -0.03 -1.14 6.55
C ALA A 41 -1.57 -1.15 6.63
N VAL A 42 -2.13 -1.46 7.80
CA VAL A 42 -3.59 -1.52 8.00
C VAL A 42 -4.23 -0.14 7.82
N PHE A 43 -3.59 0.90 8.35
CA PHE A 43 -4.07 2.27 8.23
C PHE A 43 -4.06 2.74 6.77
N GLY A 44 -2.96 2.54 6.06
CA GLY A 44 -2.80 2.97 4.67
C GLY A 44 -3.84 2.34 3.74
N ILE A 45 -4.01 1.01 3.83
CA ILE A 45 -5.01 0.27 3.02
C ILE A 45 -6.42 0.79 3.33
N SER A 46 -6.76 0.91 4.61
CA SER A 46 -8.10 1.34 5.05
C SER A 46 -8.42 2.77 4.62
N HIS A 47 -7.44 3.67 4.74
CA HIS A 47 -7.59 5.08 4.36
C HIS A 47 -7.90 5.23 2.87
N VAL A 48 -7.08 4.60 2.01
CA VAL A 48 -7.25 4.66 0.55
C VAL A 48 -8.61 4.09 0.12
N GLN A 49 -9.03 2.96 0.70
CA GLN A 49 -10.30 2.34 0.35
C GLN A 49 -11.52 3.13 0.83
N ILE A 50 -11.46 3.76 2.00
CA ILE A 50 -12.53 4.62 2.48
C ILE A 50 -12.63 5.88 1.61
N LEU A 51 -11.49 6.50 1.29
CA LEU A 51 -11.46 7.68 0.42
C LEU A 51 -12.04 7.35 -0.96
N HIS A 52 -11.58 6.26 -1.58
CA HIS A 52 -12.11 5.77 -2.85
C HIS A 52 -13.63 5.55 -2.79
N ASN A 53 -14.12 4.84 -1.77
CA ASN A 53 -15.57 4.59 -1.61
C ASN A 53 -16.39 5.85 -1.36
N LYS A 54 -15.82 6.84 -0.67
CA LYS A 54 -16.46 8.14 -0.43
C LYS A 54 -16.57 8.92 -1.74
N MET A 55 -15.48 9.00 -2.51
CA MET A 55 -15.45 9.67 -3.82
C MET A 55 -16.40 8.99 -4.82
N MET A 56 -16.40 7.65 -4.92
CA MET A 56 -17.34 6.91 -5.77
C MET A 56 -18.83 7.16 -5.47
N LYS A 57 -19.16 7.60 -4.25
CA LYS A 57 -20.55 7.89 -3.85
C LYS A 57 -20.92 9.35 -4.05
N ASN A 58 -20.03 10.25 -3.67
CA ASN A 58 -20.34 11.67 -3.52
C ASN A 58 -19.89 12.51 -4.72
N ASP A 59 -18.99 11.98 -5.55
CA ASP A 59 -18.43 12.68 -6.70
C ASP A 59 -18.77 11.91 -7.99
N THR A 60 -19.60 12.55 -8.82
CA THR A 60 -20.10 11.96 -10.07
C THR A 60 -19.01 11.96 -11.14
N ASP A 61 -18.20 13.01 -11.21
CA ASP A 61 -17.11 13.14 -12.19
C ASP A 61 -16.01 12.11 -11.89
N TYR A 62 -15.68 11.94 -10.61
CA TYR A 62 -14.77 10.88 -10.17
C TYR A 62 -15.29 9.50 -10.58
N LYS A 63 -16.58 9.21 -10.33
CA LYS A 63 -17.19 7.93 -10.71
C LYS A 63 -17.11 7.68 -12.23
N ILE A 64 -17.45 8.68 -13.04
CA ILE A 64 -17.36 8.57 -14.51
C ILE A 64 -15.91 8.33 -14.92
N SER A 65 -14.96 9.09 -14.38
CA SER A 65 -13.54 8.95 -14.73
C SER A 65 -12.92 7.60 -14.34
N VAL A 66 -13.45 6.94 -13.30
CA VAL A 66 -12.99 5.62 -12.83
C VAL A 66 -13.62 4.49 -13.63
N MET A 67 -14.85 4.68 -14.10
CA MET A 67 -15.57 3.66 -14.89
C MET A 67 -15.31 3.76 -16.40
N ASP A 68 -14.75 4.87 -16.88
CA ASP A 68 -14.36 5.07 -18.28
C ASP A 68 -13.22 4.12 -18.68
N GLU A 69 -13.48 3.26 -19.67
CA GLU A 69 -12.53 2.27 -20.19
C GLU A 69 -11.22 2.91 -20.67
N ARG A 70 -11.30 4.07 -21.34
CA ARG A 70 -10.09 4.75 -21.82
C ARG A 70 -9.22 5.20 -20.64
N ASN A 71 -9.85 5.72 -19.59
CA ASN A 71 -9.12 6.13 -18.40
C ASN A 71 -8.55 4.93 -17.62
N ILE A 72 -9.24 3.79 -17.61
CA ILE A 72 -8.72 2.55 -17.03
C ILE A 72 -7.44 2.12 -17.75
N LEU A 73 -7.47 2.05 -19.09
CA LEU A 73 -6.30 1.67 -19.91
C LEU A 73 -5.13 2.64 -19.75
N ILE A 74 -5.40 3.95 -19.71
CA ILE A 74 -4.36 4.96 -19.48
C ILE A 74 -3.76 4.80 -18.07
N LYS A 75 -4.58 4.61 -17.04
CA LYS A 75 -4.11 4.44 -15.65
C LYS A 75 -3.30 3.16 -15.49
N GLU A 76 -3.67 2.07 -16.16
CA GLU A 76 -2.92 0.82 -16.13
C GLU A 76 -1.52 1.01 -16.75
N LYS A 77 -1.44 1.62 -17.94
CA LYS A 77 -0.16 1.90 -18.61
C LYS A 77 0.70 2.89 -17.82
N ALA A 78 0.09 3.98 -17.33
CA ALA A 78 0.78 4.97 -16.51
C ALA A 78 1.25 4.36 -15.18
N GLY A 79 0.46 3.47 -14.58
CA GLY A 79 0.82 2.72 -13.38
C GLY A 79 2.04 1.83 -13.61
N ASN A 80 2.10 1.11 -14.73
CA ASN A 80 3.26 0.29 -15.08
C ASN A 80 4.53 1.12 -15.31
N VAL A 81 4.42 2.25 -16.02
CA VAL A 81 5.55 3.18 -16.22
C VAL A 81 6.01 3.78 -14.90
N THR A 82 5.08 4.22 -14.05
CA THR A 82 5.40 4.77 -12.73
C THR A 82 6.06 3.72 -11.84
N ASN A 83 5.60 2.47 -11.89
CA ASN A 83 6.21 1.37 -11.17
C ASN A 83 7.67 1.16 -11.60
N MET A 84 7.95 1.15 -12.91
CA MET A 84 9.32 1.07 -13.44
C MET A 84 10.20 2.21 -12.91
N VAL A 85 9.70 3.46 -12.97
CA VAL A 85 10.43 4.63 -12.45
C VAL A 85 10.67 4.50 -10.94
N ASN A 86 9.68 4.08 -10.16
CA ASN A 86 9.82 3.89 -8.72
C ASN A 86 10.84 2.80 -8.38
N THR A 87 10.88 1.69 -9.12
CA THR A 87 11.87 0.63 -8.91
C THR A 87 13.28 1.16 -9.18
N VAL A 88 13.47 1.98 -10.22
CA VAL A 88 14.76 2.63 -10.51
C VAL A 88 15.17 3.59 -9.38
N LEU A 89 14.25 4.45 -8.92
CA LEU A 89 14.52 5.38 -7.82
C LEU A 89 14.86 4.64 -6.52
N LEU A 90 14.16 3.54 -6.22
CA LEU A 90 14.45 2.71 -5.06
C LEU A 90 15.81 2.01 -5.19
N GLY A 91 16.17 1.54 -6.39
CA GLY A 91 17.49 0.97 -6.67
C GLY A 91 18.62 1.98 -6.47
N LEU A 92 18.43 3.23 -6.92
CA LEU A 92 19.38 4.31 -6.65
C LEU A 92 19.51 4.58 -5.14
N ALA A 93 18.39 4.60 -4.41
CA ALA A 93 18.42 4.76 -2.95
C ALA A 93 19.18 3.60 -2.27
N THR A 94 18.99 2.35 -2.71
CA THR A 94 19.75 1.20 -2.22
C THR A 94 21.25 1.36 -2.46
N VAL A 95 21.67 1.82 -3.65
CA VAL A 95 23.09 2.08 -3.95
C VAL A 95 23.65 3.16 -3.02
N ILE A 96 22.92 4.27 -2.80
CA ILE A 96 23.34 5.33 -1.88
C ILE A 96 23.50 4.77 -0.46
N PHE A 97 22.57 3.93 0.03
CA PHE A 97 22.69 3.32 1.35
C PHE A 97 23.90 2.39 1.47
N ILE A 98 24.25 1.66 0.41
CA ILE A 98 25.48 0.85 0.38
C ILE A 98 26.71 1.76 0.45
N CYS A 99 26.75 2.83 -0.34
CA CYS A 99 27.88 3.77 -0.34
C CYS A 99 28.08 4.51 0.99
N LEU A 100 27.02 4.66 1.79
CA LEU A 100 27.05 5.29 3.11
C LEU A 100 27.24 4.28 4.27
N ASP A 101 27.51 3.00 3.96
CA ASP A 101 27.61 1.90 4.93
C ASP A 101 26.35 1.71 5.81
N TYR A 102 25.18 2.12 5.31
CA TYR A 102 23.89 1.91 5.96
C TYR A 102 23.32 0.54 5.60
N VAL A 103 23.90 -0.49 6.22
CA VAL A 103 23.59 -1.91 5.97
C VAL A 103 22.11 -2.24 6.16
N ILE A 104 21.48 -1.77 7.25
CA ILE A 104 20.07 -2.09 7.55
C ILE A 104 19.12 -1.51 6.49
N PRO A 105 19.14 -0.19 6.17
CA PRO A 105 18.33 0.37 5.08
C PRO A 105 18.61 -0.26 3.70
N ALA A 106 19.87 -0.59 3.41
CA ALA A 106 20.25 -1.23 2.14
C ALA A 106 19.60 -2.61 1.99
N ILE A 107 19.62 -3.45 3.04
CA ILE A 107 18.97 -4.77 3.02
C ILE A 107 17.45 -4.63 2.85
N ILE A 108 16.83 -3.69 3.59
CA ILE A 108 15.37 -3.48 3.51
C ILE A 108 14.97 -3.07 2.09
N THR A 109 15.61 -2.05 1.53
CA THR A 109 15.27 -1.55 0.19
C THR A 109 15.59 -2.56 -0.91
N GLY A 110 16.72 -3.26 -0.82
CA GLY A 110 17.07 -4.34 -1.75
C GLY A 110 16.04 -5.48 -1.73
N THR A 111 15.54 -5.85 -0.55
CA THR A 111 14.49 -6.87 -0.42
C THR A 111 13.16 -6.40 -1.04
N ILE A 112 12.80 -5.13 -0.89
CA ILE A 112 11.59 -4.58 -1.51
C ILE A 112 11.67 -4.69 -3.04
N ILE A 113 12.82 -4.35 -3.64
CA ILE A 113 13.04 -4.44 -5.09
C ILE A 113 12.87 -5.87 -5.59
N THR A 114 13.40 -6.87 -4.87
CA THR A 114 13.32 -8.29 -5.30
C THR A 114 11.94 -8.90 -5.09
N VAL A 115 11.19 -8.46 -4.09
CA VAL A 115 9.84 -8.97 -3.79
C VAL A 115 8.76 -8.32 -4.69
N GLN A 116 8.97 -7.09 -5.15
CA GLN A 116 8.00 -6.32 -5.93
C GLN A 116 7.45 -7.07 -7.18
N PRO A 117 8.27 -7.77 -8.00
CA PRO A 117 7.78 -8.56 -9.13
C PRO A 117 6.86 -9.72 -8.72
N ILE A 118 7.16 -10.39 -7.61
CA ILE A 118 6.36 -11.52 -7.08
C ILE A 118 4.97 -11.03 -6.68
N ILE A 119 4.91 -9.87 -6.00
CA ILE A 119 3.65 -9.22 -5.64
C ILE A 119 2.85 -8.88 -6.89
N LEU A 120 3.48 -8.30 -7.92
CA LEU A 120 2.80 -7.93 -9.16
C LEU A 120 2.16 -9.15 -9.85
N ILE A 121 2.89 -10.26 -9.99
CA ILE A 121 2.38 -11.51 -10.57
C ILE A 121 1.21 -12.06 -9.75
N THR A 122 1.34 -12.06 -8.43
CA THR A 122 0.30 -12.59 -7.53
C THR A 122 -0.98 -11.75 -7.61
N ILE A 123 -0.87 -10.42 -7.60
CA ILE A 123 -2.04 -9.54 -7.71
C ILE A 123 -2.68 -9.66 -9.10
N SER A 124 -1.87 -9.71 -10.15
CA SER A 124 -2.37 -9.86 -11.53
C SER A 124 -3.18 -11.15 -11.71
N THR A 125 -2.65 -12.29 -11.25
CA THR A 125 -3.37 -13.58 -11.30
C THR A 125 -4.64 -13.59 -10.44
N MET A 126 -4.63 -12.93 -9.27
CA MET A 126 -5.83 -12.78 -8.44
C MET A 126 -6.91 -11.91 -9.10
N LEU A 127 -6.51 -10.86 -9.83
CA LEU A 127 -7.43 -9.98 -10.54
C LEU A 127 -8.03 -10.69 -11.76
N GLU A 128 -7.21 -11.40 -12.54
CA GLU A 128 -7.65 -12.19 -13.70
C GLU A 128 -8.72 -13.22 -13.29
N LYS A 129 -8.50 -13.94 -12.18
CA LYS A 129 -9.47 -14.93 -11.68
C LYS A 129 -10.81 -14.32 -11.22
N LYS A 130 -10.85 -13.01 -10.97
CA LYS A 130 -12.03 -12.30 -10.46
C LYS A 130 -12.84 -11.62 -11.56
N MET A 131 -12.24 -11.44 -12.74
CA MET A 131 -12.90 -10.97 -13.96
C MET A 131 -13.67 -12.13 -14.63
#